data_AF-A0A914ULH0-F1
#
_entry.id   AF-A0A914ULH0-F1
#
_cell.length_a   1.000
_cell.length_b   1.000
_cell.length_c   1.000
_cell.angle_alpha   90.00
_cell.angle_beta   90.00
_cell.angle_gamma   90.00
#
_symmetry.space_group_name_H-M   'P 1'
#
loop_
_entity.id
_entity.type
_entity.pdbx_description
1 polymer ?
#
loop_
_entity_poly.entity_id
_entity_poly.type
_entity_poly.pdbx_seq_one_letter_code
_entity_poly.pdbx_strand_id
1 'polypeptide(L)'
;MVQLRSDRLHLLQLIGCILMTIVAQSYGLAINADECVKTKGCLFYPSDCSWNMLSNNNCTIGVTFNRTNDDRINFELISRPAAPVGYEGKYIALGFSTDDKMGDELVTACIFTSQGYKGVGMYTNEPNMKSNRILEQQYQSSVQPIASSTADGLLYCTFSMAISTYQLQQLGSYRPLNESFRLLLATGNMTDVNTNALKMHSLNDIWRPTVVPMMVDVSNRDYTKLVQSSMNNTTNNTPNTTPKNGAMALLQANGFTLTTMVAIAAILIQ
;
A
#
# COMPACT_ATOMS: atom_id res chain seq x y z
N MET A 1 -51.72 12.43 -33.48
CA MET A 1 -51.61 12.06 -32.05
C MET A 1 -50.67 10.87 -31.77
N VAL A 2 -50.37 10.00 -32.76
CA VAL A 2 -49.47 8.83 -32.57
C VAL A 2 -47.98 9.21 -32.63
N GLN A 3 -47.59 10.16 -33.48
CA GLN A 3 -46.17 10.53 -33.68
C GLN A 3 -45.50 11.15 -32.43
N LEU A 4 -46.21 12.04 -31.72
CA LEU A 4 -45.69 12.73 -30.53
C LEU A 4 -45.38 11.81 -29.34
N ARG A 5 -45.85 10.55 -29.37
CA ARG A 5 -45.64 9.56 -28.30
C ARG A 5 -44.33 8.77 -28.50
N SER A 6 -43.86 8.64 -29.74
CA SER A 6 -42.62 7.93 -30.08
C SER A 6 -41.37 8.75 -29.71
N ASP A 7 -41.41 10.06 -29.98
CA ASP A 7 -40.25 10.94 -29.77
C ASP A 7 -39.93 11.15 -28.28
N ARG A 8 -40.94 11.09 -27.41
CA ARG A 8 -40.75 11.15 -25.95
C ARG A 8 -40.10 9.89 -25.37
N LEU A 9 -40.28 8.74 -26.01
CA LEU A 9 -39.70 7.47 -25.55
C LEU A 9 -38.20 7.38 -25.88
N HIS A 10 -37.81 7.90 -27.06
CA HIS A 10 -36.40 7.99 -27.45
C HIS A 10 -35.63 9.04 -26.64
N LEU A 11 -36.26 10.18 -26.30
CA LEU A 11 -35.63 11.20 -25.47
C LEU A 11 -35.39 10.72 -24.03
N LEU A 12 -36.32 9.94 -23.45
CA LEU A 12 -36.16 9.33 -22.12
C LEU A 12 -35.09 8.22 -22.10
N GLN A 13 -34.94 7.43 -23.17
CA GLN A 13 -33.87 6.42 -23.29
C GLN A 13 -32.48 7.06 -23.44
N LEU A 14 -32.36 8.17 -24.17
CA LEU A 14 -31.11 8.93 -24.31
C LEU A 14 -30.70 9.60 -22.99
N ILE A 15 -31.64 10.22 -22.27
CA ILE A 15 -31.38 10.82 -20.94
C ILE A 15 -30.99 9.73 -19.92
N GLY A 16 -31.58 8.53 -20.01
CA GLY A 16 -31.19 7.37 -19.20
C GLY A 16 -29.77 6.87 -19.49
N CYS A 17 -29.33 6.84 -20.75
CA CYS A 17 -27.96 6.47 -21.12
C CYS A 17 -26.92 7.54 -20.72
N ILE A 18 -27.28 8.82 -20.80
CA ILE A 18 -26.40 9.94 -20.40
C ILE A 18 -26.27 10.00 -18.87
N LEU A 19 -27.32 9.67 -18.10
CA LEU A 19 -27.23 9.58 -16.63
C LEU A 19 -26.46 8.34 -16.14
N MET A 20 -26.47 7.23 -16.90
CA MET A 20 -25.67 6.03 -16.59
C MET A 20 -24.18 6.16 -16.92
N THR A 21 -23.77 7.18 -17.66
CA THR A 21 -22.35 7.42 -18.00
C THR A 21 -21.65 8.40 -17.05
N ILE A 22 -22.36 9.05 -16.11
CA ILE A 22 -21.83 10.17 -15.32
C ILE A 22 -21.21 9.76 -13.96
N VAL A 23 -21.26 8.51 -13.50
CA VAL A 23 -20.53 8.15 -12.26
C VAL A 23 -19.86 6.78 -12.31
N ALA A 24 -19.02 6.55 -13.31
CA ALA A 24 -17.82 5.75 -13.08
C ALA A 24 -16.76 6.69 -12.49
N GLN A 25 -16.95 7.10 -11.22
CA GLN A 25 -15.89 7.78 -10.51
C GLN A 25 -14.80 6.74 -10.31
N SER A 26 -13.78 6.78 -11.16
CA SER A 26 -12.54 6.08 -10.98
C SER A 26 -11.90 6.64 -9.72
N TYR A 27 -12.33 6.15 -8.56
CA TYR A 27 -11.51 6.18 -7.38
C TYR A 27 -10.29 5.34 -7.74
N GLY A 28 -9.26 6.00 -8.26
CA GLY A 28 -7.96 5.38 -8.44
C GLY A 28 -7.58 4.81 -7.08
N LEU A 29 -7.53 3.48 -6.99
CA LEU A 29 -7.02 2.78 -5.82
C LEU A 29 -5.51 3.01 -5.80
N ALA A 30 -5.14 4.19 -5.30
CA ALA A 30 -3.78 4.68 -5.21
C ALA A 30 -3.61 5.33 -3.83
N ILE A 31 -2.40 5.22 -3.30
CA ILE A 31 -2.05 5.87 -2.04
C ILE A 31 -2.10 7.38 -2.24
N ASN A 32 -2.97 8.06 -1.49
CA ASN A 32 -3.02 9.51 -1.46
C ASN A 32 -1.92 10.06 -0.54
N ALA A 33 -0.79 10.47 -1.10
CA ALA A 33 0.31 10.99 -0.28
C ALA A 33 0.01 12.34 0.38
N ASP A 34 -1.00 13.08 -0.06
CA ASP A 34 -1.37 14.36 0.55
C ASP A 34 -1.91 14.16 1.98
N GLU A 35 -2.35 12.95 2.31
CA GLU A 35 -2.81 12.52 3.64
C GLU A 35 -1.67 12.13 4.57
N CYS A 36 -0.46 11.91 4.05
CA CYS A 36 0.69 11.57 4.85
C CYS A 36 0.98 12.67 5.86
N VAL A 37 1.33 12.28 7.08
CA VAL A 37 1.63 13.17 8.23
C VAL A 37 0.39 13.89 8.78
N LYS A 38 -0.70 13.98 8.02
CA LYS A 38 -1.95 14.63 8.44
C LYS A 38 -2.92 13.62 9.05
N THR A 39 -3.26 12.59 8.28
CA THR A 39 -4.27 11.58 8.64
C THR A 39 -3.73 10.16 8.56
N LYS A 40 -2.57 9.96 7.93
CA LYS A 40 -1.89 8.67 7.79
C LYS A 40 -0.40 8.78 8.10
N GLY A 41 0.16 7.73 8.68
CA GLY A 41 1.58 7.47 8.61
C GLY A 41 1.93 6.90 7.25
N CYS A 42 3.06 7.31 6.67
CA CYS A 42 3.49 6.85 5.35
C CYS A 42 4.98 6.55 5.36
N LEU A 43 5.35 5.40 4.81
CA LEU A 43 6.73 4.97 4.68
C LEU A 43 6.91 4.36 3.30
N PHE A 44 7.84 4.91 2.54
CA PHE A 44 8.17 4.44 1.20
C PHE A 44 9.65 4.09 1.13
N TYR A 45 9.98 3.11 0.29
CA TYR A 45 11.36 2.65 0.12
C TYR A 45 11.75 2.56 -1.36
N PRO A 46 12.99 2.93 -1.73
CA PRO A 46 14.07 3.54 -0.90
C PRO A 46 13.69 4.87 -0.22
N SER A 47 14.46 5.34 0.78
CA SER A 47 14.04 6.45 1.67
C SER A 47 13.84 7.81 0.99
N ASP A 48 14.37 7.99 -0.22
CA ASP A 48 14.15 9.14 -1.10
C ASP A 48 12.88 9.02 -1.95
N CYS A 49 12.07 7.98 -1.70
CA CYS A 49 10.84 7.72 -2.42
C CYS A 49 9.65 8.55 -1.92
N SER A 50 8.82 8.96 -2.88
CA SER A 50 7.43 9.39 -2.68
C SER A 50 6.48 8.57 -3.55
N TRP A 51 5.17 8.54 -3.24
CA TRP A 51 4.20 7.69 -3.95
C TRP A 51 4.23 7.88 -5.48
N ASN A 52 4.37 9.13 -5.93
CA ASN A 52 4.40 9.51 -7.34
C ASN A 52 5.64 8.99 -8.08
N MET A 53 6.63 8.44 -7.36
CA MET A 53 7.84 7.85 -7.90
C MET A 53 7.74 6.33 -8.05
N LEU A 54 6.67 5.69 -7.55
CA LEU A 54 6.38 4.26 -7.77
C LEU A 54 6.11 3.94 -9.24
N SER A 55 5.62 4.88 -10.04
CA SER A 55 5.45 4.71 -11.49
C SER A 55 6.76 4.82 -12.28
N ASN A 56 7.79 5.48 -11.73
CA ASN A 56 9.02 5.88 -12.46
C ASN A 56 10.28 5.06 -12.13
N ASN A 57 10.12 3.85 -11.56
CA ASN A 57 11.19 2.88 -11.25
C ASN A 57 12.12 3.21 -10.09
N ASN A 58 11.87 4.32 -9.38
CA ASN A 58 12.75 4.73 -8.28
C ASN A 58 12.29 4.21 -6.91
N CYS A 59 11.07 3.68 -6.81
CA CYS A 59 10.50 3.14 -5.58
C CYS A 59 10.04 1.71 -5.78
N THR A 60 10.24 0.88 -4.77
CA THR A 60 9.94 -0.55 -4.86
C THR A 60 8.71 -0.93 -4.04
N ILE A 61 8.57 -0.36 -2.85
CA ILE A 61 7.49 -0.70 -1.91
C ILE A 61 7.12 0.48 -1.01
N GLY A 62 5.87 0.54 -0.59
CA GLY A 62 5.37 1.52 0.36
C GLY A 62 4.26 0.96 1.23
N VAL A 63 4.13 1.54 2.41
CA VAL A 63 3.03 1.32 3.35
C VAL A 63 2.50 2.66 3.82
N THR A 64 1.17 2.77 3.89
CA THR A 64 0.53 3.75 4.76
C THR A 64 -0.29 3.04 5.82
N PHE A 65 -0.53 3.75 6.92
CA PHE A 65 -1.39 3.26 7.98
C PHE A 65 -2.13 4.39 8.66
N ASN A 66 -3.35 4.10 9.09
CA ASN A 66 -4.09 4.95 10.00
C ASN A 66 -4.98 4.15 10.92
N ARG A 67 -5.02 4.59 12.17
CA ARG A 67 -5.95 4.07 13.15
C ARG A 67 -7.36 4.55 12.83
N THR A 68 -8.27 3.64 12.51
CA THR A 68 -9.66 3.96 12.16
C THR A 68 -10.52 4.17 13.40
N ASN A 69 -10.27 3.40 14.45
CA ASN A 69 -10.98 3.42 15.73
C ASN A 69 -10.05 2.88 16.84
N ASP A 70 -10.59 2.55 18.01
CA ASP A 70 -9.75 2.14 19.13
C ASP A 70 -9.24 0.70 19.06
N ASP A 71 -9.75 -0.13 18.15
CA ASP A 71 -9.39 -1.55 18.05
C ASP A 71 -8.76 -1.95 16.71
N ARG A 72 -8.71 -1.07 15.70
CA ARG A 72 -8.21 -1.40 14.36
C ARG A 72 -7.33 -0.34 13.72
N ILE A 73 -6.46 -0.82 12.83
CA ILE A 73 -5.59 -0.01 11.97
C ILE A 73 -5.84 -0.43 10.53
N ASN A 74 -6.04 0.53 9.65
CA ASN A 74 -6.04 0.29 8.22
C ASN A 74 -4.63 0.44 7.68
N PHE A 75 -4.25 -0.47 6.79
CA PHE A 75 -2.99 -0.46 6.07
C PHE A 75 -3.25 -0.41 4.58
N GLU A 76 -2.48 0.40 3.86
CA GLU A 76 -2.41 0.37 2.40
C GLU A 76 -0.99 -0.05 2.03
N LEU A 77 -0.86 -1.16 1.30
CA LEU A 77 0.41 -1.62 0.77
C LEU A 77 0.43 -1.41 -0.73
N ILE A 78 1.55 -0.90 -1.22
CA ILE A 78 1.82 -0.77 -2.65
C ILE A 78 3.22 -1.27 -2.94
N SER A 79 3.39 -1.98 -4.04
CA SER A 79 4.72 -2.29 -4.54
C SER A 79 4.69 -2.43 -6.05
N ARG A 80 5.87 -2.41 -6.63
CA ARG A 80 6.03 -3.08 -7.91
C ARG A 80 6.17 -4.57 -7.66
N PRO A 81 5.53 -5.42 -8.47
CA PRO A 81 5.71 -6.84 -8.37
C PRO A 81 7.19 -7.16 -8.64
N ALA A 82 7.75 -8.04 -7.82
CA ALA A 82 9.05 -8.64 -8.15
C ALA A 82 9.05 -9.16 -9.60
N ALA A 83 10.13 -8.90 -10.33
CA ALA A 83 10.28 -9.23 -11.74
C ALA A 83 9.94 -10.72 -11.99
N PRO A 84 9.02 -11.07 -12.92
CA PRO A 84 8.61 -12.46 -13.10
C PRO A 84 9.04 -13.05 -14.45
N VAL A 85 9.17 -14.39 -14.51
CA VAL A 85 8.48 -15.20 -15.54
C VAL A 85 8.15 -16.58 -14.93
N GLY A 86 6.89 -17.05 -15.02
CA GLY A 86 6.50 -18.43 -14.72
C GLY A 86 5.90 -18.76 -13.34
N TYR A 87 5.66 -17.79 -12.46
CA TYR A 87 4.98 -18.04 -11.17
C TYR A 87 3.50 -17.67 -11.24
N GLU A 88 2.65 -18.52 -10.67
CA GLU A 88 1.18 -18.35 -10.71
C GLU A 88 0.66 -17.30 -9.71
N GLY A 89 1.50 -16.83 -8.78
CA GLY A 89 1.11 -15.81 -7.81
C GLY A 89 2.25 -14.99 -7.22
N LYS A 90 1.88 -13.84 -6.66
CA LYS A 90 2.74 -12.80 -6.10
C LYS A 90 2.16 -12.28 -4.79
N TYR A 91 3.01 -11.62 -4.00
CA TYR A 91 2.57 -11.00 -2.76
C TYR A 91 3.25 -9.67 -2.46
N ILE A 92 2.59 -8.91 -1.57
CA ILE A 92 3.16 -7.80 -0.79
C ILE A 92 2.88 -8.06 0.67
N ALA A 93 3.90 -7.92 1.50
CA ALA A 93 3.89 -8.30 2.90
C ALA A 93 4.39 -7.18 3.81
N LEU A 94 3.77 -7.12 4.99
CA LEU A 94 4.11 -6.27 6.12
C LEU A 94 4.35 -7.15 7.35
N GLY A 95 5.54 -7.06 7.94
CA GLY A 95 5.89 -7.69 9.20
C GLY A 95 6.11 -6.66 10.31
N PHE A 96 5.89 -7.08 11.55
CA PHE A 96 6.10 -6.26 12.74
C PHE A 96 7.21 -6.89 13.59
N SER A 97 8.40 -6.29 13.60
CA SER A 97 9.55 -6.78 14.37
C SER A 97 9.87 -5.90 15.56
N THR A 98 10.41 -6.51 16.61
CA THR A 98 10.96 -5.79 17.77
C THR A 98 12.46 -5.49 17.63
N ASP A 99 13.10 -6.04 16.60
CA ASP A 99 14.50 -5.81 16.25
C ASP A 99 14.67 -5.59 14.73
N ASP A 100 15.92 -5.53 14.25
CA ASP A 100 16.28 -5.33 12.84
C ASP A 100 16.34 -6.61 12.00
N LYS A 101 15.77 -7.71 12.50
CA LYS A 101 15.81 -9.03 11.85
C LYS A 101 14.42 -9.51 11.49
N MET A 102 14.42 -10.52 10.62
CA MET A 102 13.27 -11.32 10.24
C MET A 102 13.42 -12.69 10.93
N GLY A 103 13.08 -12.74 12.21
CA GLY A 103 13.00 -13.91 13.07
C GLY A 103 11.65 -14.61 12.94
N ASP A 104 10.86 -14.65 14.02
CA ASP A 104 9.58 -15.36 14.16
C ASP A 104 8.35 -14.43 14.08
N GLU A 105 8.51 -13.28 13.42
CA GLU A 105 7.51 -12.21 13.42
C GLU A 105 6.19 -12.65 12.80
N LEU A 106 5.13 -11.98 13.25
CA LEU A 106 3.86 -11.96 12.58
C LEU A 106 3.98 -11.15 11.28
N VAL A 107 3.59 -11.78 10.18
CA VAL A 107 3.58 -11.19 8.83
C VAL A 107 2.15 -11.19 8.30
N THR A 108 1.72 -10.08 7.73
CA THR A 108 0.47 -10.00 6.96
C THR A 108 0.81 -9.79 5.51
N ALA A 109 0.23 -10.59 4.61
CA ALA A 109 0.51 -10.49 3.17
C ALA A 109 -0.76 -10.50 2.34
N CYS A 110 -0.81 -9.60 1.36
CA CYS A 110 -1.79 -9.61 0.29
C CYS A 110 -1.31 -10.47 -0.87
N ILE A 111 -2.21 -11.26 -1.42
CA ILE A 111 -1.93 -12.32 -2.37
C ILE A 111 -2.61 -12.00 -3.70
N PHE A 112 -1.87 -12.13 -4.79
CA PHE A 112 -2.33 -11.90 -6.15
C PHE A 112 -1.98 -13.11 -6.99
N THR A 113 -2.92 -13.62 -7.78
CA THR A 113 -2.71 -14.72 -8.72
C THR A 113 -2.95 -14.24 -10.15
N SER A 114 -2.80 -15.15 -11.11
CA SER A 114 -3.24 -14.92 -12.50
C SER A 114 -4.72 -14.56 -12.63
N GLN A 115 -5.55 -14.90 -11.63
CA GLN A 115 -6.98 -14.57 -11.58
C GLN A 115 -7.26 -13.22 -10.89
N GLY A 116 -6.22 -12.51 -10.43
CA GLY A 116 -6.33 -11.24 -9.73
C GLY A 116 -6.08 -11.37 -8.22
N TYR A 117 -6.62 -10.44 -7.44
CA TYR A 117 -6.45 -10.44 -5.99
C TYR A 117 -7.16 -11.64 -5.35
N LYS A 118 -6.40 -12.45 -4.62
CA LYS A 118 -6.90 -13.64 -3.91
C LYS A 118 -7.36 -13.31 -2.49
N GLY A 119 -6.72 -12.34 -1.84
CA GLY A 119 -7.03 -11.96 -0.47
C GLY A 119 -5.81 -11.52 0.33
N VAL A 120 -6.02 -11.36 1.62
CA VAL A 120 -4.98 -11.04 2.61
C VAL A 120 -4.95 -12.15 3.65
N GLY A 121 -3.76 -12.51 4.11
CA GLY A 121 -3.58 -13.54 5.13
C GLY A 121 -2.48 -13.20 6.12
N MET A 122 -2.58 -13.81 7.29
CA MET A 122 -1.57 -13.74 8.36
C MET A 122 -0.69 -14.99 8.34
N TYR A 123 0.59 -14.77 8.56
CA TYR A 123 1.65 -15.75 8.49
C TYR A 123 2.58 -15.58 9.69
N THR A 124 3.31 -16.63 10.02
CA THR A 124 4.47 -16.53 10.91
C THR A 124 5.68 -17.10 10.19
N ASN A 125 6.81 -16.40 10.34
CA ASN A 125 8.08 -16.89 9.87
C ASN A 125 8.51 -18.10 10.71
N GLU A 126 9.01 -19.13 10.06
CA GLU A 126 9.48 -20.31 10.76
C GLU A 126 10.94 -20.09 11.20
N PRO A 127 11.25 -20.19 12.51
CA PRO A 127 12.60 -19.96 13.02
C PRO A 127 13.62 -20.83 12.28
N ASN A 128 14.65 -20.18 11.74
CA ASN A 128 15.78 -20.81 11.04
C ASN A 128 15.46 -21.55 9.73
N MET A 129 14.22 -21.53 9.23
CA MET A 129 13.82 -22.31 8.06
C MET A 129 13.69 -21.49 6.76
N LYS A 130 13.85 -20.15 6.83
CA LYS A 130 13.64 -19.23 5.70
C LYS A 130 12.33 -19.48 4.94
N SER A 131 11.32 -19.94 5.67
CA SER A 131 9.98 -20.26 5.23
C SER A 131 8.98 -19.53 6.10
N ASN A 132 7.74 -19.51 5.65
CA ASN A 132 6.63 -19.11 6.49
C ASN A 132 5.54 -20.18 6.47
N ARG A 133 4.68 -20.11 7.47
CA ARG A 133 3.41 -20.83 7.48
C ARG A 133 2.26 -19.85 7.58
N ILE A 134 1.20 -20.14 6.85
CA ILE A 134 -0.08 -19.46 7.05
C ILE A 134 -0.59 -19.82 8.46
N LEU A 135 -1.13 -18.82 9.17
CA LEU A 135 -1.75 -19.07 10.47
C LEU A 135 -3.12 -19.75 10.33
N GLU A 136 -3.52 -20.47 11.36
CA GLU A 136 -4.83 -21.12 11.43
C GLU A 136 -5.99 -20.11 11.29
N GLN A 137 -7.15 -20.61 10.83
CA GLN A 137 -8.30 -19.78 10.48
C GLN A 137 -8.77 -18.86 11.61
N GLN A 138 -8.65 -19.27 12.88
CA GLN A 138 -9.03 -18.43 14.02
C GLN A 138 -8.27 -17.10 14.08
N TYR A 139 -7.02 -17.06 13.62
CA TYR A 139 -6.19 -15.86 13.64
C TYR A 139 -6.50 -14.96 12.45
N GLN A 140 -6.84 -15.55 11.30
CA GLN A 140 -7.14 -14.84 10.05
C GLN A 140 -8.28 -13.82 10.20
N SER A 141 -9.23 -14.07 11.11
CA SER A 141 -10.32 -13.15 11.44
C SER A 141 -9.87 -11.76 11.94
N SER A 142 -8.62 -11.64 12.38
CA SER A 142 -8.05 -10.38 12.85
C SER A 142 -7.68 -9.42 11.73
N VAL A 143 -7.60 -9.91 10.48
CA VAL A 143 -7.34 -9.11 9.28
C VAL A 143 -8.55 -9.18 8.33
N GLN A 144 -8.92 -8.04 7.77
CA GLN A 144 -10.08 -7.90 6.87
C GLN A 144 -9.66 -7.19 5.59
N PRO A 145 -9.83 -7.78 4.41
CA PRO A 145 -9.57 -7.09 3.14
C PRO A 145 -10.53 -5.92 2.95
N ILE A 146 -10.04 -4.81 2.39
CA ILE A 146 -10.86 -3.63 2.06
C ILE A 146 -10.90 -3.42 0.54
N ALA A 147 -9.74 -3.31 -0.10
CA ALA A 147 -9.64 -3.04 -1.54
C ALA A 147 -8.34 -3.60 -2.11
N SER A 148 -8.27 -3.72 -3.43
CA SER A 148 -7.06 -4.16 -4.13
C SER A 148 -7.04 -3.68 -5.57
N SER A 149 -5.85 -3.55 -6.16
CA SER A 149 -5.66 -3.21 -7.56
C SER A 149 -4.36 -3.80 -8.08
N THR A 150 -4.33 -4.12 -9.38
CA THR A 150 -3.11 -4.47 -10.13
C THR A 150 -2.85 -3.50 -11.29
N ALA A 151 -3.41 -2.29 -11.22
CA ALA A 151 -3.30 -1.27 -12.26
C ALA A 151 -1.86 -0.77 -12.42
N ASP A 152 -1.51 -0.34 -13.64
CA ASP A 152 -0.19 0.22 -13.99
C ASP A 152 1.00 -0.68 -13.62
N GLY A 153 0.76 -1.99 -13.57
CA GLY A 153 1.77 -2.97 -13.19
C GLY A 153 2.20 -2.90 -11.73
N LEU A 154 1.45 -2.22 -10.86
CA LEU A 154 1.68 -2.16 -9.42
C LEU A 154 0.78 -3.16 -8.69
N LEU A 155 1.26 -3.75 -7.60
CA LEU A 155 0.41 -4.47 -6.64
C LEU A 155 -0.05 -3.48 -5.59
N TYR A 156 -1.35 -3.36 -5.39
CA TYR A 156 -1.96 -2.53 -4.35
C TYR A 156 -2.99 -3.33 -3.56
N CYS A 157 -2.95 -3.22 -2.24
CA CYS A 157 -4.03 -3.72 -1.38
C CYS A 157 -4.24 -2.84 -0.16
N THR A 158 -5.47 -2.85 0.33
CA THR A 158 -5.87 -2.25 1.58
C THR A 158 -6.50 -3.31 2.47
N PHE A 159 -6.14 -3.32 3.74
CA PHE A 159 -6.76 -4.19 4.74
C PHE A 159 -6.85 -3.50 6.09
N SER A 160 -7.79 -3.94 6.92
CA SER A 160 -7.91 -3.56 8.32
C SER A 160 -7.38 -4.66 9.20
N MET A 161 -6.55 -4.34 10.20
CA MET A 161 -6.00 -5.30 11.16
C MET A 161 -6.37 -4.88 12.59
N ALA A 162 -6.75 -5.85 13.42
CA ALA A 162 -7.02 -5.62 14.83
C ALA A 162 -5.74 -5.28 15.59
N ILE A 163 -5.80 -4.31 16.51
CA ILE A 163 -4.69 -3.93 17.38
C ILE A 163 -4.35 -5.05 18.36
N SER A 164 -5.36 -5.75 18.86
CA SER A 164 -5.21 -6.93 19.70
C SER A 164 -6.52 -7.70 19.76
N THR A 165 -6.44 -9.03 19.74
CA THR A 165 -7.57 -9.92 19.98
C THR A 165 -7.15 -11.00 20.97
N TYR A 166 -8.11 -11.66 21.62
CA TYR A 166 -7.81 -12.81 22.49
C TYR A 166 -7.03 -13.89 21.74
N GLN A 167 -7.44 -14.20 20.50
CA GLN A 167 -6.80 -15.17 19.63
C GLN A 167 -5.35 -14.79 19.36
N LEU A 168 -5.08 -13.55 18.92
CA LEU A 168 -3.71 -13.12 18.62
C LEU A 168 -2.81 -13.18 19.85
N GLN A 169 -3.32 -12.86 21.04
CA GLN A 169 -2.56 -12.98 22.28
C GLN A 169 -2.17 -14.43 22.64
N GLN A 170 -2.81 -15.44 22.04
CA GLN A 170 -2.39 -16.83 22.20
C GLN A 170 -1.19 -17.20 21.32
N LEU A 171 -0.81 -16.35 20.35
CA LEU A 171 0.41 -16.54 19.58
C LEU A 171 1.58 -15.96 20.38
N GLY A 172 2.52 -16.80 20.80
CA GLY A 172 3.65 -16.37 21.63
C GLY A 172 4.53 -15.28 21.00
N SER A 173 4.59 -15.19 19.67
CA SER A 173 5.32 -14.16 18.93
C SER A 173 4.49 -12.90 18.66
N TYR A 174 3.20 -12.89 19.00
CA TYR A 174 2.34 -11.72 18.78
C TYR A 174 2.56 -10.66 19.83
N ARG A 175 2.52 -9.40 19.37
CA ARG A 175 2.54 -8.21 20.19
C ARG A 175 1.48 -7.25 19.69
N PRO A 176 0.69 -6.62 20.59
CA PRO A 176 -0.32 -5.65 20.21
C PRO A 176 0.23 -4.51 19.33
N LEU A 177 -0.54 -4.07 18.33
CA LEU A 177 -0.10 -3.04 17.37
C LEU A 177 -0.05 -1.62 17.95
N ASN A 178 -0.33 -1.46 19.25
CA ASN A 178 -0.09 -0.22 20.01
C ASN A 178 1.25 -0.23 20.76
N GLU A 179 2.09 -1.23 20.51
CA GLU A 179 3.53 -1.17 20.79
C GLU A 179 4.28 -0.56 19.60
N SER A 180 5.57 -0.26 19.80
CA SER A 180 6.44 0.23 18.73
C SER A 180 7.18 -0.93 18.05
N PHE A 181 7.25 -0.92 16.72
CA PHE A 181 7.89 -1.97 15.90
C PHE A 181 8.79 -1.40 14.81
N ARG A 182 9.78 -2.17 14.38
CA ARG A 182 10.32 -2.01 13.03
C ARG A 182 9.36 -2.66 12.06
N LEU A 183 8.95 -1.89 11.05
CA LEU A 183 8.15 -2.44 9.97
C LEU A 183 9.05 -3.15 8.96
N LEU A 184 8.70 -4.38 8.62
CA LEU A 184 9.37 -5.18 7.59
C LEU A 184 8.50 -5.18 6.34
N LEU A 185 9.00 -4.70 5.21
CA LEU A 185 8.27 -4.66 3.95
C LEU A 185 8.92 -5.61 2.94
N ALA A 186 8.12 -6.45 2.30
CA ALA A 186 8.62 -7.36 1.27
C ALA A 186 7.61 -7.53 0.13
N THR A 187 8.12 -7.76 -1.08
CA THR A 187 7.34 -8.28 -2.20
C THR A 187 8.04 -9.51 -2.76
N GLY A 188 7.28 -10.44 -3.32
CA GLY A 188 7.83 -11.68 -3.85
C GLY A 188 6.82 -12.51 -4.62
N ASN A 189 7.23 -13.72 -4.97
CA ASN A 189 6.40 -14.72 -5.65
C ASN A 189 5.84 -15.71 -4.63
N MET A 190 4.78 -16.42 -4.99
CA MET A 190 4.30 -17.55 -4.20
C MET A 190 5.06 -18.82 -4.57
N THR A 191 5.23 -19.72 -3.59
CA THR A 191 5.73 -21.08 -3.85
C THR A 191 4.64 -21.92 -4.49
N ASP A 192 3.41 -21.82 -3.95
CA ASP A 192 2.23 -22.49 -4.46
C ASP A 192 0.98 -21.64 -4.15
N VAL A 193 0.21 -21.34 -5.18
CA VAL A 193 -1.01 -20.53 -5.07
C VAL A 193 -2.14 -21.28 -4.37
N ASN A 194 -2.13 -22.61 -4.33
CA ASN A 194 -3.20 -23.40 -3.71
C ASN A 194 -3.08 -23.44 -2.19
N THR A 195 -1.86 -23.59 -1.69
CA THR A 195 -1.55 -23.61 -0.25
C THR A 195 -1.34 -22.23 0.38
N ASN A 196 -1.34 -21.16 -0.43
CA ASN A 196 -0.97 -19.81 -0.01
C ASN A 196 0.47 -19.69 0.52
N ALA A 197 1.35 -20.65 0.23
CA ALA A 197 2.73 -20.61 0.69
C ALA A 197 3.50 -19.49 -0.01
N LEU A 198 4.08 -18.55 0.75
CA LEU A 198 4.91 -17.50 0.17
C LEU A 198 6.30 -18.05 -0.12
N LYS A 199 6.88 -17.67 -1.25
CA LYS A 199 8.31 -17.93 -1.49
C LYS A 199 9.11 -16.87 -0.76
N MET A 200 10.29 -17.23 -0.27
CA MET A 200 11.26 -16.25 0.21
C MET A 200 11.48 -15.16 -0.85
N HIS A 201 11.38 -13.89 -0.44
CA HIS A 201 11.67 -12.73 -1.29
C HIS A 201 13.13 -12.76 -1.75
N SER A 202 13.47 -11.96 -2.77
CA SER A 202 14.86 -11.88 -3.22
C SER A 202 15.79 -11.31 -2.15
N LEU A 203 17.05 -11.72 -2.17
CA LEU A 203 18.09 -11.24 -1.25
C LEU A 203 19.17 -10.40 -1.95
N ASN A 204 19.20 -10.38 -3.29
CA ASN A 204 20.36 -9.91 -4.06
C ASN A 204 20.02 -8.89 -5.16
N ASP A 205 18.80 -8.35 -5.21
CA ASP A 205 18.37 -7.43 -6.26
C ASP A 205 17.57 -6.24 -5.70
N ILE A 206 16.91 -5.49 -6.59
CA ILE A 206 16.07 -4.34 -6.22
C ILE A 206 14.82 -4.73 -5.43
N TRP A 207 14.47 -6.01 -5.35
CA TRP A 207 13.33 -6.58 -4.62
C TRP A 207 13.69 -7.08 -3.22
N ARG A 208 14.85 -6.66 -2.71
CA ARG A 208 15.26 -6.96 -1.34
C ARG A 208 14.21 -6.44 -0.34
N PRO A 209 14.01 -7.18 0.77
CA PRO A 209 13.11 -6.74 1.82
C PRO A 209 13.67 -5.45 2.43
N THR A 210 12.77 -4.63 2.93
CA THR A 210 13.12 -3.39 3.62
C THR A 210 12.82 -3.55 5.10
N VAL A 211 13.81 -3.25 5.94
CA VAL A 211 13.60 -3.03 7.37
C VAL A 211 13.57 -1.53 7.60
N VAL A 212 12.46 -1.02 8.11
CA VAL A 212 12.35 0.39 8.46
C VAL A 212 13.34 0.70 9.61
N PRO A 213 14.22 1.71 9.45
CA PRO A 213 15.33 1.95 10.39
C PRO A 213 14.91 2.56 11.72
N MET A 214 13.62 2.85 11.91
CA MET A 214 13.07 3.39 13.15
C MET A 214 11.99 2.45 13.72
N MET A 215 11.74 2.57 15.02
CA MET A 215 10.58 1.98 15.66
C MET A 215 9.36 2.89 15.43
N VAL A 216 8.22 2.28 15.12
CA VAL A 216 6.97 2.96 14.77
C VAL A 216 5.84 2.35 15.58
N ASP A 217 5.10 3.19 16.33
CA ASP A 217 3.78 2.84 16.85
C ASP A 217 2.74 3.21 15.79
N VAL A 218 2.24 2.18 15.09
CA VAL A 218 1.26 2.32 14.01
C VAL A 218 -0.15 2.69 14.51
N SER A 219 -0.40 2.57 15.82
CA SER A 219 -1.66 2.95 16.45
C SER A 219 -1.71 4.43 16.85
N ASN A 220 -0.56 5.13 16.82
CA ASN A 220 -0.49 6.54 17.17
C ASN A 220 -1.23 7.38 16.13
N ARG A 221 -1.99 8.38 16.61
CA ARG A 221 -2.75 9.32 15.77
C ARG A 221 -1.96 10.59 15.44
N ASP A 222 -0.82 10.81 16.11
CA ASP A 222 0.13 11.89 15.81
C ASP A 222 1.23 11.42 14.85
N TYR A 223 0.98 11.61 13.56
CA TYR A 223 1.89 11.18 12.50
C TYR A 223 3.05 12.16 12.23
N THR A 224 3.10 13.30 12.94
CA THR A 224 4.15 14.33 12.74
C THR A 224 5.54 13.81 13.08
N LYS A 225 5.63 12.85 14.00
CA LYS A 225 6.88 12.22 14.45
C LYS A 225 7.53 11.30 13.42
N LEU A 226 6.79 10.89 12.38
CA LEU A 226 7.31 10.04 11.30
C LEU A 226 8.14 10.82 10.26
N VAL A 227 8.05 12.16 10.26
CA VAL A 227 8.76 13.04 9.32
C VAL A 227 10.22 13.30 9.74
N GLN A 228 10.51 13.22 11.04
CA GLN A 228 11.86 13.55 11.55
C GLN A 228 12.87 12.42 11.33
N SER A 229 12.41 11.21 11.11
CA SER A 229 13.25 10.00 11.04
C SER A 229 13.59 9.57 9.61
N SER A 230 12.85 10.03 8.59
CA SER A 230 13.25 9.93 7.18
C SER A 230 14.29 10.99 6.80
N MET A 231 14.28 12.16 7.45
CA MET A 231 15.24 13.25 7.19
C MET A 231 16.57 13.13 7.94
N ASN A 232 16.63 12.42 9.08
CA ASN A 232 17.86 12.31 9.88
C ASN A 232 18.85 11.24 9.39
N ASN A 233 18.50 10.45 8.38
CA ASN A 233 19.43 9.48 7.76
C ASN A 233 20.26 10.07 6.60
N THR A 234 20.08 11.36 6.28
CA THR A 234 20.85 12.02 5.20
C THR A 234 22.14 12.69 5.69
N THR A 235 22.47 12.69 6.99
CA THR A 235 23.63 13.45 7.50
C THR A 235 24.86 12.65 7.91
N ASN A 236 24.90 11.31 7.81
CA ASN A 236 26.04 10.54 8.34
C ASN A 236 26.90 9.78 7.33
N ASN A 237 26.80 10.04 6.02
CA ASN A 237 27.77 9.51 5.05
C ASN A 237 28.02 10.49 3.89
N THR A 238 28.90 11.47 4.10
CA THR A 238 29.72 12.02 3.00
C THR A 238 31.01 12.64 3.56
N PRO A 239 32.18 12.42 2.93
CA PRO A 239 33.44 13.03 3.36
C PRO A 239 33.42 14.55 3.13
N ASN A 240 34.01 15.27 4.08
CA ASN A 240 34.33 16.70 4.05
C ASN A 240 34.56 17.28 2.65
N THR A 241 33.65 18.13 2.19
CA THR A 241 33.99 19.35 1.44
C THR A 241 33.06 20.48 1.87
N THR A 242 33.67 21.63 2.16
CA THR A 242 33.13 22.85 2.81
C THR A 242 32.06 23.55 1.94
N PRO A 243 31.18 24.40 2.53
CA PRO A 243 29.86 24.73 1.98
C PRO A 243 29.86 25.96 1.06
N LYS A 244 28.97 25.95 0.06
CA LYS A 244 28.50 27.16 -0.63
C LYS A 244 26.98 27.28 -0.51
N ASN A 245 26.58 28.24 0.32
CA ASN A 245 25.43 29.14 0.19
C ASN A 245 24.10 28.60 -0.36
N GLY A 246 23.13 28.47 0.55
CA GLY A 246 21.78 29.05 0.43
C GLY A 246 20.84 28.51 -0.64
N ALA A 247 19.89 27.67 -0.22
CA ALA A 247 18.51 27.71 -0.73
C ALA A 247 17.55 27.05 0.27
N MET A 248 16.78 27.88 0.96
CA MET A 248 15.59 27.51 1.70
C MET A 248 14.51 27.15 0.68
N ALA A 249 14.31 25.86 0.40
CA ALA A 249 13.22 25.41 -0.47
C ALA A 249 11.95 25.23 0.37
N LEU A 250 11.20 26.32 0.56
CA LEU A 250 9.77 26.24 0.82
C LEU A 250 9.13 25.50 -0.38
N LEU A 251 8.58 24.30 -0.16
CA LEU A 251 7.63 23.73 -1.13
C LEU A 251 6.35 24.57 -1.08
N GLN A 252 6.29 25.55 -1.98
CA GLN A 252 5.05 26.20 -2.36
C GLN A 252 4.16 25.16 -3.03
N ALA A 253 2.97 24.98 -2.45
CA ALA A 253 1.87 24.26 -3.06
C ALA A 253 1.42 25.02 -4.31
N ASN A 254 1.89 24.60 -5.48
CA ASN A 254 1.29 25.04 -6.73
C ASN A 254 -0.02 24.30 -6.91
N GLY A 255 -1.12 25.00 -6.61
CA GLY A 255 -2.47 24.55 -6.89
C GLY A 255 -2.64 24.30 -8.39
N PHE A 256 -2.92 23.06 -8.75
CA PHE A 256 -3.47 22.73 -10.07
C PHE A 256 -4.92 23.18 -10.10
N THR A 257 -5.16 24.34 -10.70
CA THR A 257 -6.51 24.81 -11.01
C THR A 257 -7.14 23.97 -12.11
N LEU A 258 -8.30 23.40 -11.78
CA LEU A 258 -9.21 22.64 -12.63
C LEU A 258 -9.70 23.50 -13.82
N THR A 259 -8.97 23.55 -14.94
CA THR A 259 -9.41 24.30 -16.15
C THR A 259 -9.11 23.67 -17.51
N THR A 260 -8.54 22.46 -17.61
CA THR A 260 -8.19 21.87 -18.92
C THR A 260 -8.97 20.63 -19.36
N MET A 261 -10.15 20.35 -18.77
CA MET A 261 -11.04 19.27 -19.24
C MET A 261 -12.27 19.72 -20.06
N VAL A 262 -12.21 20.88 -20.75
CA VAL A 262 -13.33 21.32 -21.64
C VAL A 262 -12.90 21.61 -23.08
N ALA A 263 -11.65 21.34 -23.48
CA ALA A 263 -11.18 21.64 -24.84
C ALA A 263 -11.23 20.48 -25.86
N ILE A 264 -11.81 19.32 -25.53
CA ILE A 264 -11.98 18.19 -26.48
C ILE A 264 -13.45 17.71 -26.51
N ALA A 265 -14.38 18.67 -26.60
CA ALA A 265 -15.79 18.38 -26.87
C ALA A 265 -16.46 19.41 -27.80
N ALA A 266 -15.68 20.30 -28.43
CA ALA A 266 -16.18 21.36 -29.32
C ALA A 266 -15.68 21.25 -30.77
N ILE A 267 -15.11 20.11 -31.17
CA ILE A 267 -14.76 19.81 -32.57
C ILE A 267 -15.36 18.44 -32.91
N LEU A 268 -16.69 18.34 -32.94
CA LEU A 268 -17.42 17.23 -33.59
C LEU A 268 -18.91 17.53 -33.82
N ILE A 269 -19.30 18.81 -33.83
CA ILE A 269 -20.62 19.25 -34.29
C ILE A 269 -20.45 20.52 -35.15
N GLN A 270 -19.98 20.34 -36.38
CA GLN A 270 -20.40 21.06 -37.57
C GLN A 270 -20.41 20.07 -38.73
#